data_AF-A0A060VU77-F1
#
_entry.id   AF-A0A060VU77-F1
#
_cell.length_a   1.000
_cell.length_b   1.000
_cell.length_c   1.000
_cell.angle_alpha   90.00
_cell.angle_beta   90.00
_cell.angle_gamma   90.00
#
_symmetry.space_group_name_H-M   'P 1'
#
loop_
_entity.id
_entity.type
_entity.pdbx_description
1 polymer ?
#
loop_
_entity_poly.entity_id
_entity_poly.type
_entity_poly.pdbx_seq_one_letter_code
_entity_poly.pdbx_strand_id
1 'polypeptide(L)'
;MPLGSAAGRKSTSHRYICTKVLLAEGGDTPFTEHCRNYENSYRTLQTEIQNMKDQVQELHRDLTKHHSLINTDTMGEILDRSLHIDGQISSQYSSVETMRALFEEIWEETFQRVTNEQEIYEAQLHDLQQLKQENLYLTTIARQIGPYILSIAKVKERLEPRFQEPKELHDDRTETMLKIYEDTSMAMDAQHSEDHTCPTDSDWEKNMDNRSLIIQSDEASIKTNDYHWPGRQTANYNEMPL
;
A
#
# COMPACT_ATOMS: atom_id res chain seq x y z
N MET A 1 -9.19 24.15 50.03
CA MET A 1 -8.92 22.82 49.45
C MET A 1 -10.23 22.04 49.38
N PRO A 2 -10.71 21.64 48.19
CA PRO A 2 -11.76 20.65 48.09
C PRO A 2 -11.22 19.37 47.42
N LEU A 3 -11.27 18.24 48.12
CA LEU A 3 -11.14 16.92 47.51
C LEU A 3 -12.42 16.13 47.80
N GLY A 4 -12.91 15.43 46.77
CA GLY A 4 -13.79 14.28 46.94
C GLY A 4 -15.17 14.40 46.31
N SER A 5 -15.27 14.68 45.01
CA SER A 5 -16.48 14.33 44.26
C SER A 5 -16.42 12.82 43.95
N ALA A 6 -17.10 12.01 44.75
CA ALA A 6 -17.37 10.61 44.47
C ALA A 6 -18.43 10.50 43.37
N ALA A 7 -18.04 10.78 42.12
CA ALA A 7 -18.85 10.45 40.97
C ALA A 7 -18.82 8.93 40.78
N GLY A 8 -19.84 8.26 41.30
CA GLY A 8 -20.09 6.85 41.06
C GLY A 8 -20.04 6.56 39.56
N ARG A 9 -19.02 5.80 39.15
CA ARG A 9 -18.96 5.23 37.80
C ARG A 9 -20.08 4.21 37.71
N LYS A 10 -21.22 4.66 37.19
CA LYS A 10 -22.29 3.79 36.71
C LYS A 10 -21.62 2.77 35.78
N SER A 11 -21.75 1.48 36.10
CA SER A 11 -21.37 0.39 35.19
C SER A 11 -22.12 0.61 33.89
N THR A 12 -21.43 1.19 32.91
CA THR A 12 -22.01 1.43 31.61
C THR A 12 -22.31 0.07 31.00
N SER A 13 -23.53 -0.07 30.52
CA SER A 13 -24.05 -1.19 29.73
C SER A 13 -23.32 -1.28 28.37
N HIS A 14 -21.99 -1.28 28.37
CA HIS A 14 -21.13 -1.41 27.18
C HIS A 14 -20.84 -2.87 26.82
N ARG A 15 -21.40 -3.83 27.56
CA ARG A 15 -21.10 -5.27 27.43
C ARG A 15 -21.64 -5.93 26.15
N TYR A 16 -22.22 -5.17 25.21
CA TYR A 16 -22.85 -5.71 24.00
C TYR A 16 -22.37 -5.05 22.69
N ILE A 17 -21.46 -4.08 22.74
CA ILE A 17 -20.89 -3.44 21.55
C ILE A 17 -19.43 -3.90 21.43
N CYS A 18 -19.19 -4.97 20.65
CA CYS A 18 -18.01 -5.17 19.79
C CYS A 18 -17.69 -6.64 19.50
N THR A 19 -18.01 -7.60 20.36
CA THR A 19 -17.65 -9.00 20.06
C THR A 19 -18.50 -9.60 18.93
N LYS A 20 -19.81 -9.37 18.93
CA LYS A 20 -20.70 -9.95 17.91
C LYS A 20 -20.50 -9.39 16.50
N VAL A 21 -20.02 -8.16 16.37
CA VAL A 21 -19.73 -7.53 15.06
C VAL A 21 -18.43 -8.11 14.49
N LEU A 22 -17.38 -8.19 15.31
CA LEU A 22 -16.10 -8.79 14.92
C LEU A 22 -16.22 -10.30 14.62
N LEU A 23 -17.09 -11.02 15.35
CA LEU A 23 -17.38 -12.43 15.09
C LEU A 23 -18.26 -12.67 13.84
N ALA A 24 -18.97 -11.65 13.35
CA ALA A 24 -19.85 -11.77 12.18
C ALA A 24 -19.09 -11.60 10.85
N GLU A 25 -17.92 -10.96 10.87
CA GLU A 25 -17.07 -10.77 9.68
C GLU A 25 -16.37 -12.07 9.20
N GLY A 26 -16.52 -13.18 9.93
CA GLY A 26 -16.18 -14.52 9.44
C GLY A 26 -14.68 -14.85 9.33
N GLY A 27 -13.79 -13.98 9.79
CA GLY A 27 -12.36 -14.27 9.89
C GLY A 27 -12.02 -15.00 11.18
N ASP A 28 -11.49 -16.22 11.08
CA ASP A 28 -10.88 -16.91 12.22
C ASP A 28 -9.54 -16.25 12.57
N THR A 29 -9.59 -15.25 13.45
CA THR A 29 -8.42 -14.61 14.05
C THR A 29 -8.21 -15.07 15.50
N PRO A 30 -6.97 -15.02 16.03
CA PRO A 30 -6.70 -15.29 17.44
C PRO A 30 -7.56 -14.46 18.40
N PHE A 31 -7.88 -13.22 18.02
CA PHE A 31 -8.74 -12.33 18.80
C PHE A 31 -10.20 -12.81 18.82
N THR A 32 -10.76 -13.16 17.65
CA THR A 32 -12.13 -13.69 17.56
C THR A 32 -12.28 -15.01 18.30
N GLU A 33 -11.29 -15.90 18.26
CA GLU A 33 -11.31 -17.15 19.03
C GLU A 33 -11.26 -16.88 20.54
N HIS A 34 -10.36 -15.99 20.99
CA HIS A 34 -10.27 -15.58 22.39
C HIS A 34 -11.59 -15.03 22.90
N CYS A 35 -12.24 -14.14 22.14
CA CYS A 35 -13.52 -13.58 22.54
C CYS A 35 -14.62 -14.65 22.69
N ARG A 36 -14.68 -15.61 21.77
CA ARG A 36 -15.65 -16.73 21.85
C ARG A 36 -15.39 -17.59 23.08
N ASN A 37 -14.13 -17.92 23.36
CA ASN A 37 -13.74 -18.70 24.53
C ASN A 37 -14.06 -17.97 25.84
N TYR A 38 -13.71 -16.68 25.93
CA TYR A 38 -14.04 -15.83 27.07
C TYR A 38 -15.55 -15.76 27.33
N GLU A 39 -16.36 -15.53 26.30
CA GLU A 39 -17.82 -15.48 26.45
C GLU A 39 -18.40 -16.79 27.00
N ASN A 40 -17.87 -17.94 26.56
CA ASN A 40 -18.31 -19.25 27.05
C ASN A 40 -17.93 -19.47 28.51
N SER A 41 -16.68 -19.14 28.90
CA SER A 41 -16.24 -19.18 30.30
C SER A 41 -17.06 -18.24 31.19
N TYR A 42 -17.29 -17.01 30.73
CA TYR A 42 -18.08 -16.02 31.46
C TYR A 42 -19.53 -16.47 31.67
N ARG A 43 -20.17 -17.05 30.64
CA ARG A 43 -21.53 -17.63 30.77
C ARG A 43 -21.58 -18.77 31.80
N THR A 44 -20.55 -19.61 31.83
CA THR A 44 -20.43 -20.71 32.80
C THR A 44 -20.32 -20.16 34.21
N LEU A 45 -19.37 -19.25 34.46
CA LEU A 45 -19.20 -18.57 35.75
C LEU A 45 -20.46 -17.84 36.21
N GLN A 46 -21.14 -17.15 35.30
CA GLN A 46 -22.40 -16.46 35.59
C GLN A 46 -23.49 -17.44 36.07
N THR A 47 -23.57 -18.62 35.45
CA THR A 47 -24.52 -19.67 35.84
C THR A 47 -24.18 -20.23 37.22
N GLU A 48 -22.90 -20.49 37.50
CA GLU A 48 -22.44 -21.01 38.79
C GLU A 48 -22.68 -20.02 39.94
N ILE A 49 -22.40 -18.73 39.72
CA ILE A 49 -22.71 -17.67 40.69
C ILE A 49 -24.22 -17.57 40.95
N GLN A 50 -25.04 -17.73 39.91
CA GLN A 50 -26.49 -17.70 40.11
C GLN A 50 -26.97 -18.89 40.92
N ASN A 51 -26.47 -20.10 40.64
CA ASN A 51 -26.77 -21.30 41.42
C ASN A 51 -26.36 -21.11 42.90
N MET A 52 -25.16 -20.56 43.14
CA MET A 52 -24.71 -20.23 44.50
C MET A 52 -25.66 -19.27 45.23
N LYS A 53 -26.17 -18.23 44.55
CA LYS A 53 -27.15 -17.32 45.14
C LYS A 53 -28.43 -18.05 45.52
N ASP A 54 -28.92 -18.93 44.66
CA ASP A 54 -30.15 -19.68 44.88
C ASP A 54 -29.97 -20.65 46.08
N GLN A 55 -28.82 -21.32 46.19
CA GLN A 55 -28.47 -22.19 47.33
C GLN A 55 -28.38 -21.43 48.65
N VAL A 56 -27.76 -20.25 48.67
CA VAL A 56 -27.68 -19.41 49.88
C VAL A 56 -29.05 -18.91 50.29
N GLN A 57 -29.90 -18.51 49.33
CA GLN A 57 -31.27 -18.08 49.61
C GLN A 57 -32.13 -19.22 50.16
N GLU A 58 -31.98 -20.43 49.64
CA GLU A 58 -32.64 -21.62 50.14
C GLU A 58 -32.20 -21.96 51.57
N LEU A 59 -30.89 -21.98 51.85
CA LEU A 59 -30.38 -22.22 53.19
C LEU A 59 -30.90 -21.16 54.19
N HIS A 60 -30.94 -19.89 53.78
CA HIS A 60 -31.50 -18.82 54.59
C HIS A 60 -33.00 -19.03 54.86
N ARG A 61 -33.77 -19.46 53.84
CA ARG A 61 -35.20 -19.77 53.98
C ARG A 61 -35.41 -20.93 54.97
N ASP A 62 -34.60 -21.97 54.90
CA ASP A 62 -34.71 -23.13 55.78
C ASP A 62 -34.38 -22.75 57.23
N LEU A 63 -33.37 -21.90 57.42
CA LEU A 63 -33.01 -21.34 58.72
C LEU A 63 -34.14 -20.49 59.32
N THR A 64 -34.66 -19.52 58.57
CA THR A 64 -35.59 -18.52 59.12
C THR A 64 -37.05 -18.99 59.14
N LYS A 65 -37.47 -19.83 58.18
CA LYS A 65 -38.86 -20.24 58.04
C LYS A 65 -39.10 -21.65 58.54
N HIS A 66 -38.18 -22.58 58.26
CA HIS A 66 -38.41 -24.01 58.51
C HIS A 66 -37.75 -24.52 59.80
N HIS A 67 -36.79 -23.79 60.38
CA HIS A 67 -36.10 -23.98 61.67
C HIS A 67 -35.51 -25.39 61.96
N SER A 68 -35.81 -26.42 61.17
CA SER A 68 -35.61 -27.85 61.46
C SER A 68 -35.00 -28.65 60.31
N LEU A 69 -34.71 -28.01 59.17
CA LEU A 69 -34.12 -28.66 57.97
C LEU A 69 -32.67 -28.23 57.72
N ILE A 70 -32.04 -27.52 58.67
CA ILE A 70 -30.71 -26.97 58.48
C ILE A 70 -29.68 -28.10 58.55
N ASN A 71 -29.08 -28.41 57.41
CA ASN A 71 -27.87 -29.22 57.35
C ASN A 71 -26.65 -28.29 57.46
N THR A 72 -25.92 -28.39 58.57
CA THR A 72 -24.72 -27.58 58.82
C THR A 72 -23.60 -27.85 57.82
N ASP A 73 -23.56 -29.03 57.22
CA ASP A 73 -22.54 -29.42 56.24
C ASP A 73 -22.72 -28.66 54.91
N THR A 74 -23.97 -28.31 54.57
CA THR A 74 -24.30 -27.53 53.36
C THR A 74 -23.67 -26.14 53.37
N MET A 75 -23.48 -25.52 54.54
CA MET A 75 -22.77 -24.23 54.62
C MET A 75 -21.29 -24.39 54.26
N GLY A 76 -20.64 -25.48 54.70
CA GLY A 76 -19.27 -25.79 54.32
C GLY A 76 -19.12 -25.96 52.81
N GLU A 77 -20.03 -26.73 52.19
CA GLU A 77 -20.05 -26.94 50.73
C GLU A 77 -20.23 -25.63 49.95
N ILE A 78 -21.11 -24.73 50.42
CA ILE A 78 -21.31 -23.41 49.83
C ILE A 78 -20.02 -22.58 49.91
N LEU A 79 -19.34 -22.57 51.07
CA LEU A 79 -18.08 -21.85 51.22
C LEU A 79 -16.98 -22.41 50.31
N ASP A 80 -16.83 -23.73 50.25
CA ASP A 80 -15.84 -24.39 49.37
C ASP A 80 -16.12 -24.09 47.89
N ARG A 81 -17.39 -24.13 47.48
CA ARG A 81 -17.78 -23.80 46.10
C ARG A 81 -17.58 -22.32 45.78
N SER A 82 -17.81 -21.42 46.73
CA SER A 82 -17.51 -19.99 46.57
C SER A 82 -16.02 -19.77 46.31
N LEU A 83 -15.15 -20.40 47.11
CA LEU A 83 -13.71 -20.32 46.93
C LEU A 83 -13.27 -20.90 45.58
N HIS A 84 -13.90 -21.99 45.14
CA HIS A 84 -13.63 -22.58 43.83
C HIS A 84 -13.95 -21.59 42.69
N ILE A 85 -15.13 -20.97 42.72
CA ILE A 85 -15.55 -19.98 41.73
C ILE A 85 -14.59 -18.78 41.72
N ASP A 86 -14.16 -18.28 42.88
CA ASP A 86 -13.18 -17.20 42.97
C ASP A 86 -11.83 -17.56 42.33
N GLY A 87 -11.39 -18.82 42.52
CA GLY A 87 -10.21 -19.36 41.86
C GLY A 87 -10.35 -19.40 40.34
N GLN A 88 -11.52 -19.84 39.84
CA GLN A 88 -11.81 -19.84 38.40
C GLN A 88 -11.85 -18.42 37.83
N ILE A 89 -12.50 -17.46 38.51
CA ILE A 89 -12.54 -16.04 38.10
C ILE A 89 -11.12 -15.49 38.01
N SER A 90 -10.29 -15.75 39.01
CA SER A 90 -8.90 -15.29 39.05
C SER A 90 -8.08 -15.88 37.90
N SER A 91 -8.24 -17.17 37.62
CA SER A 91 -7.60 -17.83 36.48
C SER A 91 -8.04 -17.26 35.13
N GLN A 92 -9.35 -17.05 34.93
CA GLN A 92 -9.86 -16.42 33.71
C GLN A 92 -9.35 -14.99 33.55
N TYR A 93 -9.30 -14.21 34.64
CA TYR A 93 -8.74 -12.86 34.62
C TYR A 93 -7.27 -12.87 34.20
N SER A 94 -6.44 -13.71 34.83
CA SER A 94 -5.02 -13.83 34.47
C SER A 94 -4.84 -14.26 33.01
N SER A 95 -5.65 -15.19 32.51
CA SER A 95 -5.60 -15.61 31.11
C SER A 95 -5.90 -14.46 30.14
N VAL A 96 -6.93 -13.65 30.42
CA VAL A 96 -7.25 -12.45 29.62
C VAL A 96 -6.13 -11.43 29.69
N GLU A 97 -5.54 -11.22 30.87
CA GLU A 97 -4.42 -10.30 31.04
C GLU A 97 -3.19 -10.73 30.23
N THR A 98 -2.85 -12.03 30.22
CA THR A 98 -1.75 -12.57 29.41
C THR A 98 -1.99 -12.36 27.91
N MET A 99 -3.22 -12.57 27.43
CA MET A 99 -3.55 -12.38 26.01
C MET A 99 -3.50 -10.91 25.58
N ARG A 100 -3.63 -9.94 26.50
CA ARG A 100 -3.57 -8.51 26.16
C ARG A 100 -2.26 -8.16 25.44
N ALA A 101 -1.12 -8.58 25.99
CA ALA A 101 0.18 -8.27 25.41
C ALA A 101 0.34 -8.82 23.98
N LEU A 102 -0.14 -10.06 23.74
CA LEU A 102 -0.10 -10.67 22.41
C LEU A 102 -0.97 -9.91 21.41
N PHE A 103 -2.15 -9.45 21.81
CA PHE A 103 -3.01 -8.67 20.92
C PHE A 103 -2.44 -7.28 20.65
N GLU A 104 -1.86 -6.62 21.65
CA GLU A 104 -1.18 -5.34 21.46
C GLU A 104 -0.05 -5.44 20.43
N GLU A 105 0.76 -6.51 20.49
CA GLU A 105 1.81 -6.78 19.50
C GLU A 105 1.24 -6.96 18.08
N ILE A 106 0.23 -7.82 17.91
CA ILE A 106 -0.41 -8.06 16.61
C ILE A 106 -1.03 -6.78 16.03
N TRP A 107 -1.66 -5.97 16.87
CA TRP A 107 -2.27 -4.70 16.44
C TRP A 107 -1.21 -3.68 16.04
N GLU A 108 -0.14 -3.56 16.79
CA GLU A 108 0.96 -2.65 16.46
C GLU A 108 1.65 -3.04 15.15
N GLU A 109 1.93 -4.33 14.95
CA GLU A 109 2.48 -4.84 13.69
C GLU A 109 1.56 -4.56 12.50
N THR A 110 0.26 -4.78 12.68
CA THR A 110 -0.73 -4.54 11.63
C THR A 110 -0.86 -3.05 11.32
N PHE A 111 -0.86 -2.21 12.36
CA PHE A 111 -0.89 -0.77 12.22
C PHE A 111 0.33 -0.27 11.44
N GLN A 112 1.54 -0.67 11.85
CA GLN A 112 2.78 -0.28 11.18
C GLN A 112 2.82 -0.75 9.72
N ARG A 113 2.35 -1.97 9.44
CA ARG A 113 2.26 -2.49 8.06
C ARG A 113 1.37 -1.60 7.19
N VAL A 114 0.18 -1.26 7.67
CA VAL A 114 -0.76 -0.39 6.95
C VAL A 114 -0.18 1.01 6.77
N THR A 115 0.52 1.56 7.78
CA THR A 115 1.22 2.84 7.64
C THR A 115 2.28 2.79 6.53
N ASN A 116 3.10 1.74 6.49
CA ASN A 116 4.10 1.56 5.43
C ASN A 116 3.45 1.44 4.05
N GLU A 117 2.33 0.71 3.94
CA GLU A 117 1.57 0.60 2.69
C GLU A 117 1.03 1.95 2.22
N GLN A 118 0.54 2.79 3.14
CA GLN A 118 0.10 4.15 2.84
C GLN A 118 1.26 5.05 2.38
N GLU A 119 2.41 4.99 3.05
CA GLU A 119 3.60 5.75 2.66
C GLU A 119 4.08 5.38 1.26
N ILE A 120 4.11 4.07 0.93
CA ILE A 120 4.46 3.59 -0.41
C ILE A 120 3.44 4.10 -1.45
N TYR A 121 2.15 4.04 -1.14
CA TYR A 121 1.10 4.50 -2.04
C TYR A 121 1.21 6.01 -2.34
N GLU A 122 1.45 6.83 -1.32
CA GLU A 122 1.64 8.27 -1.49
C GLU A 122 2.90 8.59 -2.30
N ALA A 123 4.02 7.88 -2.07
CA ALA A 123 5.22 8.02 -2.89
C ALA A 123 4.95 7.71 -4.37
N GLN A 124 4.22 6.64 -4.66
CA GLN A 124 3.84 6.26 -6.04
C GLN A 124 2.97 7.35 -6.71
N LEU A 125 2.04 7.96 -5.96
CA LEU A 125 1.24 9.06 -6.48
C LEU A 125 2.12 10.27 -6.84
N HIS A 126 3.09 10.61 -5.98
CA HIS A 126 4.04 11.69 -6.25
C HIS A 126 4.90 11.41 -7.48
N ASP A 127 5.43 10.20 -7.65
CA ASP A 127 6.23 9.82 -8.82
C ASP A 127 5.44 9.99 -10.13
N LEU A 128 4.17 9.55 -10.15
CA LEU A 128 3.30 9.70 -11.32
C LEU A 128 2.99 11.18 -11.63
N GLN A 129 2.79 12.01 -10.60
CA GLN A 129 2.60 13.44 -10.77
C GLN A 129 3.86 14.10 -11.35
N GLN A 130 5.04 13.70 -10.88
CA GLN A 130 6.31 14.19 -11.40
C GLN A 130 6.47 13.84 -12.89
N LEU A 131 6.26 12.57 -13.26
CA LEU A 131 6.33 12.13 -14.67
C LEU A 131 5.35 12.89 -15.57
N LYS A 132 4.13 13.16 -15.07
CA LYS A 132 3.13 13.96 -15.80
C LYS A 132 3.63 15.39 -16.04
N GLN A 133 4.27 16.01 -15.05
CA GLN A 133 4.83 17.35 -15.18
C GLN A 133 6.01 17.40 -16.15
N GLU A 134 6.90 16.41 -16.09
CA GLU A 134 8.02 16.28 -17.04
C GLU A 134 7.51 16.08 -18.48
N ASN A 135 6.50 15.24 -18.68
CA ASN A 135 5.89 15.03 -20.00
C ASN A 135 5.22 16.31 -20.55
N LEU A 136 4.55 17.08 -19.69
CA LEU A 136 3.98 18.37 -20.05
C LEU A 136 5.07 19.35 -20.51
N TYR A 137 6.20 19.38 -19.82
CA TYR A 137 7.34 20.21 -20.18
C TYR A 137 7.92 19.81 -21.56
N LEU A 138 8.16 18.52 -21.78
CA LEU A 138 8.63 17.99 -23.07
C LEU A 138 7.64 18.30 -24.21
N THR A 139 6.34 18.09 -23.97
CA THR A 139 5.29 18.41 -24.94
C THR A 139 5.27 19.90 -25.29
N THR A 140 5.51 20.76 -24.31
CA THR A 140 5.58 22.21 -24.50
C THR A 140 6.76 22.58 -25.40
N ILE A 141 7.94 22.02 -25.14
CA ILE A 141 9.12 22.23 -26.00
C ILE A 141 8.85 21.70 -27.41
N ALA A 142 8.34 20.48 -27.55
CA ALA A 142 8.04 19.87 -28.84
C ALA A 142 7.08 20.74 -29.69
N ARG A 143 6.05 21.31 -29.07
CA ARG A 143 5.12 22.25 -29.72
C ARG A 143 5.80 23.54 -30.15
N GLN A 144 6.74 24.06 -29.35
CA GLN A 144 7.49 25.26 -29.69
C GLN A 144 8.48 25.03 -30.84
N ILE A 145 9.16 23.88 -30.89
CA ILE A 145 10.16 23.59 -31.94
C ILE A 145 9.54 23.12 -33.27
N GLY A 146 8.37 22.48 -33.24
CA GLY A 146 7.71 21.90 -34.41
C GLY A 146 7.60 22.83 -35.63
N PRO A 147 7.11 24.07 -35.48
CA PRO A 147 7.04 25.04 -36.58
C PRO A 147 8.41 25.35 -37.22
N TYR A 148 9.48 25.41 -36.41
CA TYR A 148 10.83 25.66 -36.91
C TYR A 148 11.36 24.48 -37.73
N ILE A 149 11.12 23.25 -37.25
CA ILE A 149 11.47 22.03 -38.00
C ILE A 149 10.76 22.00 -39.36
N LEU A 150 9.45 22.31 -39.39
CA LEU A 150 8.68 22.38 -40.64
C LEU A 150 9.21 23.47 -41.60
N SER A 151 9.58 24.63 -41.06
CA SER A 151 10.17 25.71 -41.85
C SER A 151 11.50 25.28 -42.49
N ILE A 152 12.38 24.65 -41.71
CA ILE A 152 13.67 24.12 -42.17
C ILE A 152 13.46 23.03 -43.23
N ALA A 153 12.55 22.09 -43.01
CA ALA A 153 12.25 21.02 -43.97
C ALA A 153 11.78 21.59 -45.32
N LYS A 154 10.90 22.60 -45.29
CA LYS A 154 10.42 23.30 -46.49
C LYS A 154 11.54 24.06 -47.23
N VAL A 155 12.48 24.64 -46.49
CA VAL A 155 13.67 25.27 -47.08
C VAL A 155 14.59 24.22 -47.70
N LYS A 156 14.82 23.10 -47.01
CA LYS A 156 15.62 21.98 -47.49
C LYS A 156 15.07 21.43 -48.81
N GLU A 157 13.78 21.13 -48.89
CA GLU A 157 13.12 20.63 -50.11
C GLU A 157 13.31 21.57 -51.31
N ARG A 158 13.26 22.89 -51.09
CA ARG A 158 13.50 23.89 -52.16
C ARG A 158 14.94 23.93 -52.63
N LEU A 159 15.88 23.56 -51.77
CA LEU A 159 17.30 23.56 -52.07
C LEU A 159 17.79 22.21 -52.62
N GLU A 160 17.11 21.10 -52.32
CA GLU A 160 17.43 19.74 -52.80
C GLU A 160 17.72 19.66 -54.32
N PRO A 161 16.97 20.34 -55.22
CA PRO A 161 17.25 20.33 -56.67
C PRO A 161 18.55 21.04 -57.06
N ARG A 162 19.06 21.93 -56.20
CA ARG A 162 20.33 22.65 -56.40
C ARG A 162 21.53 21.86 -55.90
N PHE A 163 21.29 20.82 -55.11
CA PHE A 163 22.30 19.89 -54.58
C PHE A 163 22.33 18.55 -55.33
N GLN A 164 21.40 18.32 -56.25
CA GLN A 164 21.60 17.31 -57.30
C GLN A 164 22.75 17.80 -58.17
N GLU A 165 23.94 17.26 -57.91
CA GLU A 165 25.14 17.41 -58.73
C GLU A 165 24.74 17.35 -60.21
N PRO A 166 25.27 18.22 -61.09
CA PRO A 166 25.19 17.94 -62.52
C PRO A 166 25.66 16.51 -62.66
N LYS A 167 24.81 15.59 -63.16
CA LYS A 167 25.28 14.29 -63.67
C LYS A 167 26.55 14.64 -64.41
N GLU A 168 27.71 14.20 -63.92
CA GLU A 168 28.97 14.38 -64.61
C GLU A 168 28.64 14.05 -66.06
N LEU A 169 28.70 15.06 -66.92
CA LEU A 169 28.78 14.81 -68.34
C LEU A 169 30.09 14.05 -68.40
N HIS A 170 29.96 12.72 -68.39
CA HIS A 170 31.03 11.79 -68.64
C HIS A 170 31.56 12.24 -70.00
N ASP A 171 32.61 13.06 -69.98
CA ASP A 171 33.25 13.52 -71.18
C ASP A 171 33.94 12.28 -71.70
N ASP A 172 33.25 11.53 -72.59
CA ASP A 172 33.73 10.32 -73.28
C ASP A 172 35.16 10.48 -73.81
N ARG A 173 35.59 11.73 -74.03
CA ARG A 173 36.93 12.12 -74.42
C ARG A 173 38.00 11.76 -73.39
N THR A 174 37.68 11.85 -72.10
CA THR A 174 38.58 11.50 -70.99
C THR A 174 38.77 9.99 -70.89
N GLU A 175 37.67 9.24 -71.03
CA GLU A 175 37.71 7.77 -71.06
C GLU A 175 38.45 7.26 -72.31
N THR A 176 38.26 7.90 -73.48
CA THR A 176 38.96 7.55 -74.71
C THR A 176 40.47 7.80 -74.62
N MET A 177 40.91 8.90 -73.99
CA MET A 177 42.35 9.14 -73.78
C MET A 177 43.00 8.12 -72.85
N LEU A 178 42.31 7.76 -71.76
CA LEU A 178 42.82 6.77 -70.80
C LEU A 178 43.01 5.40 -71.46
N LYS A 179 42.06 4.99 -72.30
CA LYS A 179 42.14 3.73 -73.06
C LYS A 179 43.34 3.65 -74.00
N ILE A 180 43.73 4.75 -74.65
CA ILE A 180 44.88 4.78 -75.57
C ILE A 180 46.21 4.60 -74.80
N TYR A 181 46.29 5.12 -73.57
CA TYR A 181 47.46 4.95 -72.71
C TYR A 181 47.53 3.53 -72.12
N GLU A 182 46.41 2.95 -71.71
CA GLU A 182 46.34 1.56 -71.21
C GLU A 182 46.63 0.53 -72.32
N ASP A 183 46.08 0.69 -73.52
CA ASP A 183 46.32 -0.23 -74.64
C ASP A 183 47.79 -0.22 -75.11
N THR A 184 48.54 0.86 -74.83
CA THR A 184 49.97 0.95 -75.13
C THR A 184 50.85 0.37 -74.01
N SER A 185 50.37 0.36 -72.75
CA SER A 185 51.13 -0.14 -71.61
C SER A 185 50.83 -1.59 -71.22
N MET A 186 49.71 -2.17 -71.66
CA MET A 186 49.29 -3.54 -71.29
C MET A 186 49.75 -4.65 -72.27
N ALA A 187 50.64 -4.35 -73.22
CA ALA A 187 51.33 -5.38 -74.02
C ALA A 187 52.49 -6.07 -73.27
N MET A 188 52.79 -5.66 -72.03
CA MET A 188 53.72 -6.35 -71.14
C MET A 188 53.06 -6.56 -69.78
N ASP A 189 53.15 -7.79 -69.31
CA ASP A 189 52.89 -8.26 -67.95
C ASP A 189 51.42 -8.58 -67.59
N ALA A 190 51.05 -9.79 -68.02
CA ALA A 190 50.10 -10.63 -67.32
C ALA A 190 50.78 -11.25 -66.07
N GLN A 191 50.18 -11.08 -64.89
CA GLN A 191 49.81 -12.16 -63.93
C GLN A 191 49.62 -11.61 -62.50
N HIS A 192 48.55 -12.13 -61.86
CA HIS A 192 48.48 -12.65 -60.48
C HIS A 192 47.53 -11.98 -59.44
N SER A 193 46.69 -12.86 -58.88
CA SER A 193 45.95 -12.89 -57.59
C SER A 193 44.86 -11.84 -57.29
N GLU A 194 43.58 -12.23 -57.09
CA GLU A 194 42.98 -12.93 -55.91
C GLU A 194 43.29 -12.24 -54.58
N ASP A 195 42.41 -12.04 -53.61
CA ASP A 195 40.96 -12.12 -53.39
C ASP A 195 40.73 -11.34 -52.06
N HIS A 196 39.49 -11.01 -51.71
CA HIS A 196 38.93 -10.90 -50.34
C HIS A 196 37.81 -9.86 -50.25
N THR A 197 36.61 -10.40 -50.01
CA THR A 197 35.34 -9.71 -49.81
C THR A 197 34.94 -9.80 -48.34
N CYS A 198 34.32 -8.74 -47.79
CA CYS A 198 33.65 -8.76 -46.49
C CYS A 198 32.29 -8.04 -46.62
N PRO A 199 31.15 -8.63 -46.19
CA PRO A 199 29.89 -7.89 -46.04
C PRO A 199 29.37 -7.93 -44.57
N THR A 200 29.03 -6.80 -43.95
CA THR A 200 27.81 -5.95 -44.04
C THR A 200 26.83 -6.25 -42.90
N ASP A 201 26.68 -5.29 -41.98
CA ASP A 201 25.60 -5.19 -41.00
C ASP A 201 24.31 -4.71 -41.68
N SER A 202 23.14 -5.23 -41.25
CA SER A 202 21.84 -4.81 -41.77
C SER A 202 20.89 -4.32 -40.67
N ASP A 203 20.30 -3.19 -41.02
CA ASP A 203 19.41 -2.25 -40.34
C ASP A 203 17.97 -2.79 -40.28
N TRP A 204 17.26 -2.60 -39.16
CA TRP A 204 15.83 -2.91 -39.05
C TRP A 204 15.06 -1.75 -38.40
N GLU A 205 14.50 -0.81 -39.17
CA GLU A 205 13.35 -0.02 -38.69
C GLU A 205 12.45 0.40 -39.85
N LYS A 206 11.27 -0.24 -39.93
CA LYS A 206 10.07 0.29 -40.60
C LYS A 206 8.82 -0.32 -39.96
N ASN A 207 8.13 0.43 -39.10
CA ASN A 207 6.67 0.59 -39.15
C ASN A 207 6.17 1.43 -37.98
N MET A 208 5.68 2.64 -38.24
CA MET A 208 4.69 3.32 -37.38
C MET A 208 4.02 4.38 -38.24
N ASP A 209 2.80 4.09 -38.67
CA ASP A 209 1.88 5.11 -39.15
C ASP A 209 0.46 4.82 -38.68
N ASN A 210 -0.18 5.92 -38.25
CA ASN A 210 -1.62 6.16 -38.20
C ASN A 210 -2.46 5.51 -37.09
N ARG A 211 -2.72 6.29 -36.02
CA ARG A 211 -4.12 6.67 -35.72
C ARG A 211 -4.24 7.98 -34.95
N SER A 212 -5.09 8.86 -35.48
CA SER A 212 -5.36 10.23 -35.08
C SER A 212 -6.23 10.36 -33.82
N LEU A 213 -5.87 11.35 -32.99
CA LEU A 213 -6.69 12.34 -32.27
C LEU A 213 -8.17 12.03 -31.96
N ILE A 214 -8.55 12.16 -30.68
CA ILE A 214 -9.69 12.99 -30.23
C ILE A 214 -9.36 13.50 -28.81
N ILE A 215 -9.38 14.82 -28.68
CA ILE A 215 -9.25 15.59 -27.44
C ILE A 215 -10.68 15.78 -26.89
N GLN A 216 -10.89 15.47 -25.60
CA GLN A 216 -11.93 16.13 -24.80
C GLN A 216 -11.26 16.72 -23.56
N SER A 217 -11.35 18.05 -23.52
CA SER A 217 -11.02 18.90 -22.40
C SER A 217 -12.19 18.83 -21.42
N ASP A 218 -11.96 18.44 -20.18
CA ASP A 218 -12.86 18.75 -19.08
C ASP A 218 -12.02 19.15 -17.86
N GLU A 219 -12.10 20.44 -17.57
CA GLU A 219 -11.58 21.11 -16.39
C GLU A 219 -12.58 20.87 -15.26
N ALA A 220 -12.37 19.80 -14.49
CA ALA A 220 -13.10 19.57 -13.23
C ALA A 220 -12.18 19.92 -12.06
N SER A 221 -12.48 21.04 -11.42
CA SER A 221 -11.96 21.44 -10.12
C SER A 221 -12.19 20.32 -9.10
N ILE A 222 -11.15 19.56 -8.76
CA ILE A 222 -11.16 18.69 -7.58
C ILE A 222 -10.39 19.42 -6.49
N LYS A 223 -11.18 20.10 -5.65
CA LYS A 223 -10.77 20.65 -4.37
C LYS A 223 -10.58 19.46 -3.43
N THR A 224 -9.40 18.85 -3.40
CA THR A 224 -9.08 17.83 -2.40
C THR A 224 -8.84 18.49 -1.05
N ASN A 225 -9.71 18.10 -0.12
CA ASN A 225 -9.81 18.51 1.25
C ASN A 225 -8.62 17.89 2.03
N ASP A 226 -7.74 18.73 2.59
CA ASP A 226 -6.66 18.28 3.45
C ASP A 226 -7.22 17.69 4.76
N TYR A 227 -7.31 16.36 4.84
CA TYR A 227 -7.52 15.69 6.11
C TYR A 227 -6.16 15.54 6.82
N HIS A 228 -5.70 16.65 7.41
CA HIS A 228 -4.59 16.62 8.35
C HIS A 228 -5.07 16.03 9.70
N TRP A 229 -4.71 14.79 9.99
CA TRP A 229 -4.82 14.24 11.34
C TRP A 229 -3.64 14.73 12.18
N PRO A 230 -3.86 15.42 13.32
CA PRO A 230 -2.78 15.96 14.11
C PRO A 230 -2.07 14.83 14.88
N GLY A 231 -0.86 14.50 14.46
CA GLY A 231 0.08 13.73 15.25
C GLY A 231 0.41 14.46 16.56
N ARG A 232 0.55 13.68 17.65
CA ARG A 232 0.97 14.11 18.99
C ARG A 232 2.08 15.17 18.92
N GLN A 233 1.77 16.39 19.37
CA GLN A 233 2.78 17.36 19.75
C GLN A 233 3.40 16.91 21.07
N THR A 234 4.60 16.34 21.00
CA THR A 234 5.53 16.35 22.14
C THR A 234 5.96 17.79 22.34
N ALA A 235 5.42 18.43 23.37
CA ALA A 235 5.80 19.77 23.81
C ALA A 235 7.28 19.74 24.25
N ASN A 236 8.13 20.30 23.39
CA ASN A 236 9.51 20.62 23.70
C ASN A 236 9.51 22.05 24.28
N TYR A 237 9.70 22.19 25.59
CA TYR A 237 10.02 23.48 26.22
C TYR A 237 11.36 23.35 26.93
N ASN A 238 12.39 23.92 26.29
CA ASN A 238 13.66 24.24 26.94
C ASN A 238 13.76 25.77 27.09
N GLU A 239 14.22 26.17 28.29
CA GLU A 239 14.95 27.40 28.69
C GLU A 239 14.17 28.73 28.87
N MET A 240 13.96 29.18 30.14
CA MET A 240 14.76 30.10 31.01
C MET A 240 14.52 31.60 30.72
N PRO A 241 14.70 32.61 31.64
CA PRO A 241 15.55 32.66 32.84
C PRO A 241 14.99 33.44 34.09
N LEU A 242 15.87 33.61 35.09
CA LEU A 242 15.84 34.35 36.38
C LEU A 242 15.34 33.58 37.62
#